data_AF-A0A0U3BF38-F1
#
_entry.id   AF-A0A0U3BF38-F1
#
_cell.length_a   1.000
_cell.length_b   1.000
_cell.length_c   1.000
_cell.angle_alpha   90.00
_cell.angle_beta   90.00
_cell.angle_gamma   90.00
#
_symmetry.space_group_name_H-M   'P 1'
#
loop_
_entity.id
_entity.type
_entity.pdbx_description
1 polymer ?
#
loop_
_entity_poly.entity_id
_entity_poly.type
_entity_poly.pdbx_seq_one_letter_code
_entity_poly.pdbx_strand_id
1 'polypeptide(L)'
;TTTFIIEKQPPQVMKTNTRFAATVRLLIGNTLNIRMSNPLVRVSIISEAQAQATQQSNKASEQSCGEIMNNTGNLEYNETTKQLSVSFRNMQLKKIKRAEKKGTESVMDEKFALLFQSSFA
;
A
#
# COMPACT_ATOMS: atom_id res chain seq x y z
N THR A 1 -3.60 10.78 -10.93
CA THR A 1 -3.26 9.53 -10.19
C THR A 1 -1.90 8.94 -10.55
N THR A 2 -1.35 9.15 -11.75
CA THR A 2 -0.08 8.51 -12.21
C THR A 2 1.19 8.94 -11.50
N THR A 3 1.14 10.01 -10.70
CA THR A 3 2.29 10.63 -10.03
C THR A 3 2.47 10.16 -8.59
N PHE A 4 1.54 9.33 -8.09
CA PHE A 4 1.64 8.66 -6.79
C PHE A 4 2.23 7.26 -6.99
N ILE A 5 3.48 7.09 -6.60
CA ILE A 5 4.29 5.91 -6.95
C ILE A 5 4.88 5.23 -5.72
N ILE A 6 5.21 3.94 -5.86
CA ILE A 6 5.99 3.21 -4.88
C ILE A 6 7.47 3.40 -5.22
N GLU A 7 8.19 4.14 -4.37
CA GLU A 7 9.63 4.40 -4.54
C GLU A 7 10.48 3.25 -3.99
N LYS A 8 10.09 2.69 -2.83
CA LYS A 8 10.69 1.48 -2.27
C LYS A 8 9.63 0.41 -2.13
N GLN A 9 9.76 -0.65 -2.93
CA GLN A 9 8.84 -1.79 -2.91
C GLN A 9 8.97 -2.61 -1.60
N PRO A 10 7.86 -3.17 -1.08
CA PRO A 10 7.93 -4.17 -0.03
C PRO A 10 8.59 -5.46 -0.54
N PRO A 11 9.09 -6.33 0.36
CA PRO A 11 9.55 -7.66 -0.02
C PRO A 11 8.44 -8.46 -0.74
N GLN A 12 8.79 -9.17 -1.81
CA GLN A 12 7.81 -9.96 -2.57
C GLN A 12 7.34 -11.21 -1.81
N VAL A 13 8.20 -11.75 -0.94
CA VAL A 13 7.88 -12.87 -0.06
C VAL A 13 7.88 -12.36 1.36
N MET A 14 6.71 -12.40 2.01
CA MET A 14 6.51 -11.86 3.35
C MET A 14 6.03 -12.95 4.30
N LYS A 15 6.59 -12.95 5.51
CA LYS A 15 6.14 -13.80 6.61
C LYS A 15 5.28 -13.00 7.59
N THR A 16 4.23 -13.62 8.11
CA THR A 16 3.42 -13.03 9.18
C THR A 16 4.28 -12.72 10.42
N ASN A 17 3.87 -11.71 11.19
CA ASN A 17 4.58 -11.23 12.37
C ASN A 17 6.04 -10.78 12.10
N THR A 18 6.43 -10.57 10.85
CA THR A 18 7.75 -10.01 10.49
C THR A 18 7.56 -8.56 10.05
N ARG A 19 8.46 -7.68 10.51
CA ARG A 19 8.43 -6.27 10.10
C ARG A 19 8.91 -6.13 8.66
N PHE A 20 8.27 -5.25 7.91
CA PHE A 20 8.66 -4.90 6.56
C PHE A 20 8.49 -3.40 6.32
N ALA A 21 9.09 -2.92 5.24
CA ALA A 21 9.10 -1.52 4.90
C ALA A 21 8.72 -1.28 3.45
N ALA A 22 8.09 -0.13 3.19
CA ALA A 22 7.84 0.39 1.85
C ALA A 22 7.81 1.92 1.90
N THR A 23 8.13 2.57 0.78
CA THR A 23 8.08 4.02 0.65
C THR A 23 7.24 4.38 -0.56
N VAL A 24 6.30 5.31 -0.39
CA VAL A 24 5.55 5.90 -1.50
C VAL A 24 5.84 7.38 -1.60
N ARG A 25 5.75 7.90 -2.81
CA ARG A 25 6.13 9.26 -3.17
C ARG A 25 5.12 9.89 -4.13
N LEU A 26 4.82 11.16 -3.92
CA LEU A 26 4.01 11.96 -4.82
C LEU A 26 4.91 12.92 -5.61
N LEU A 27 5.06 12.68 -6.92
CA LEU A 27 5.99 13.42 -7.78
C LEU A 27 5.55 14.87 -8.06
N ILE A 28 4.26 15.17 -7.91
CA ILE A 28 3.69 16.52 -8.09
C ILE A 28 3.53 17.30 -6.77
N GLY A 29 4.08 16.78 -5.67
CA GLY A 29 4.00 17.44 -4.36
C GLY A 29 4.69 18.81 -4.29
N ASN A 30 5.60 19.10 -5.23
CA ASN A 30 6.30 20.39 -5.28
C ASN A 30 5.55 21.46 -6.09
N THR A 31 4.65 21.04 -6.99
CA THR A 31 3.88 21.93 -7.87
C THR A 31 2.49 22.22 -7.33
N LEU A 32 1.85 21.24 -6.66
CA LEU A 32 0.66 21.54 -5.88
C LEU A 32 1.09 22.01 -4.49
N ASN A 33 0.42 23.03 -3.96
CA ASN A 33 0.63 23.54 -2.61
C ASN A 33 0.12 22.57 -1.52
N ILE A 34 0.34 21.25 -1.69
CA ILE A 34 -0.06 20.14 -0.80
C ILE A 34 0.63 20.23 0.57
N ARG A 35 1.56 21.17 0.75
CA ARG A 35 2.21 21.50 2.03
C ARG A 35 1.21 21.74 3.17
N MET A 36 -0.04 22.12 2.87
CA MET A 36 -1.04 22.45 3.89
C MET A 36 -1.94 21.29 4.34
N SER A 37 -2.04 20.19 3.60
CA SER A 37 -3.07 19.16 3.89
C SER A 37 -2.54 17.86 4.50
N ASN A 38 -1.20 17.70 4.65
CA ASN A 38 -0.53 16.50 5.19
C ASN A 38 -1.32 15.20 4.91
N PRO A 39 -1.51 14.85 3.63
CA PRO A 39 -2.46 13.83 3.25
C PRO A 39 -2.07 12.47 3.84
N LEU A 40 -3.04 11.83 4.49
CA LEU A 40 -2.87 10.51 5.09
C LEU A 40 -2.80 9.46 3.98
N VAL A 41 -1.84 8.55 4.09
CA VAL A 41 -1.73 7.36 3.28
C VAL A 41 -2.09 6.15 4.13
N ARG A 42 -2.98 5.31 3.62
CA ARG A 42 -3.36 4.03 4.21
C ARG A 42 -2.91 2.89 3.31
N VAL A 43 -2.38 1.84 3.92
CA VAL A 43 -1.96 0.59 3.27
C VAL A 43 -2.93 -0.53 3.63
N SER A 44 -3.41 -1.26 2.63
CA SER A 44 -4.20 -2.48 2.81
C SER A 44 -3.57 -3.61 2.00
N ILE A 45 -3.89 -4.86 2.36
CA ILE A 45 -3.51 -6.03 1.59
C ILE A 45 -4.74 -6.56 0.87
N ILE A 46 -4.62 -6.77 -0.43
CA ILE A 46 -5.71 -7.23 -1.30
C ILE A 46 -5.27 -8.48 -2.06
N SER A 47 -6.22 -9.33 -2.42
CA SER A 47 -5.96 -10.48 -3.28
C SER A 47 -5.77 -10.06 -4.74
N GLU A 48 -5.21 -10.95 -5.55
CA GLU A 48 -5.08 -10.73 -6.99
C GLU A 48 -6.44 -10.41 -7.66
N ALA A 49 -7.50 -11.14 -7.32
CA ALA A 49 -8.85 -10.88 -7.84
C ALA A 49 -9.37 -9.47 -7.48
N GLN A 50 -9.13 -9.03 -6.23
CA GLN A 50 -9.48 -7.69 -5.80
C GLN A 50 -8.66 -6.62 -6.53
N ALA A 51 -7.36 -6.86 -6.74
CA ALA A 51 -6.50 -5.95 -7.48
C ALA A 51 -6.98 -5.78 -8.93
N GLN A 52 -7.32 -6.88 -9.61
CA GLN A 52 -7.89 -6.85 -10.96
C GLN A 52 -9.21 -6.06 -11.01
N ALA A 53 -10.11 -6.27 -10.04
CA ALA A 53 -11.37 -5.54 -9.95
C ALA A 53 -11.16 -4.03 -9.69
N THR A 54 -10.19 -3.65 -8.86
CA THR A 54 -9.84 -2.25 -8.63
C THR A 54 -9.28 -1.58 -9.89
N GLN A 55 -8.48 -2.30 -10.69
CA GLN A 55 -7.99 -1.78 -11.98
C GLN A 55 -9.12 -1.53 -12.97
N GLN A 56 -10.12 -2.42 -13.04
CA GLN A 56 -11.24 -2.28 -13.98
C GLN A 56 -12.23 -1.18 -13.57
N SER A 57 -12.53 -1.06 -12.28
CA SER A 57 -13.55 -0.12 -11.78
C SER A 57 -13.00 1.25 -11.40
N ASN A 58 -11.66 1.41 -11.30
CA ASN A 58 -10.99 2.55 -10.66
C ASN A 58 -11.48 2.84 -9.22
N LYS A 59 -12.17 1.87 -8.59
CA LYS A 59 -12.62 1.95 -7.20
C LYS A 59 -11.78 1.00 -6.37
N ALA A 60 -11.24 1.53 -5.29
CA ALA A 60 -10.54 0.70 -4.32
C ALA A 60 -11.49 -0.31 -3.69
N SER A 61 -11.02 -1.54 -3.52
CA SER A 61 -11.76 -2.54 -2.75
C SER A 61 -11.94 -2.05 -1.32
N GLU A 62 -13.17 -2.04 -0.83
CA GLU A 62 -13.48 -1.69 0.57
C GLU A 62 -13.03 -2.76 1.56
N GLN A 63 -12.72 -3.97 1.08
CA GLN A 63 -12.42 -5.13 1.91
C GLN A 63 -10.94 -5.53 1.81
N SER A 64 -10.23 -5.43 2.93
CA SER A 64 -8.87 -5.97 3.05
C SER A 64 -8.89 -7.50 3.21
N CYS A 65 -8.00 -8.19 2.52
CA CYS A 65 -7.73 -9.63 2.70
C CYS A 65 -6.89 -9.93 3.94
N GLY A 66 -6.57 -8.94 4.77
CA GLY A 66 -5.74 -9.17 5.94
C GLY A 66 -5.63 -7.95 6.85
N GLU A 67 -4.81 -8.11 7.88
CA GLU A 67 -4.56 -7.09 8.89
C GLU A 67 -3.08 -6.72 8.88
N ILE A 68 -2.79 -5.46 8.54
CA ILE A 68 -1.44 -4.89 8.61
C ILE A 68 -1.43 -3.88 9.76
N MET A 69 -0.49 -4.04 10.67
CA MET A 69 -0.20 -3.05 11.70
C MET A 69 0.71 -1.94 11.17
N ASN A 70 0.59 -0.74 11.76
CA ASN A 70 1.36 0.45 11.37
C ASN A 70 1.19 0.80 9.89
N ASN A 71 -0.02 0.63 9.38
CA ASN A 71 -0.38 0.75 7.96
C ASN A 71 -0.86 2.15 7.56
N THR A 72 -0.76 3.14 8.44
CA THR A 72 -1.11 4.53 8.16
C THR A 72 0.09 5.44 8.39
N GLY A 73 0.23 6.46 7.56
CA GLY A 73 1.31 7.43 7.67
C GLY A 73 1.01 8.68 6.84
N ASN A 74 1.51 9.83 7.27
CA ASN A 74 1.30 11.09 6.56
C ASN A 74 2.39 11.27 5.51
N LEU A 75 2.02 11.82 4.35
CA LEU A 75 3.01 12.33 3.40
C LEU A 75 3.74 13.53 4.01
N GLU A 76 5.06 13.45 4.05
CA GLU A 76 5.93 14.47 4.61
C GLU A 76 6.75 15.12 3.49
N TYR A 77 6.80 16.44 3.49
CA TYR A 77 7.61 17.21 2.56
C TYR A 77 9.00 17.44 3.14
N ASN A 78 10.02 16.92 2.46
CA ASN A 78 11.41 17.13 2.83
C ASN A 78 11.96 18.36 2.08
N GLU A 79 12.24 19.44 2.81
CA GLU A 79 12.72 20.72 2.24
C GLU A 79 14.09 20.61 1.57
N THR A 80 14.97 19.71 2.02
CA THR A 80 16.32 19.55 1.45
C THR A 80 16.28 18.86 0.10
N THR A 81 15.51 17.77 -0.01
CA THR A 81 15.41 16.96 -1.24
C THR A 81 14.28 17.41 -2.16
N LYS A 82 13.40 18.30 -1.68
CA LYS A 82 12.18 18.78 -2.36
C LYS A 82 11.22 17.65 -2.73
N GLN A 83 11.10 16.64 -1.86
CA GLN A 83 10.31 15.43 -2.10
C GLN A 83 9.14 15.33 -1.12
N LEU A 84 7.98 14.92 -1.62
CA LEU A 84 6.80 14.58 -0.82
C LEU A 84 6.66 13.06 -0.78
N SER A 85 6.93 12.45 0.37
CA SER A 85 6.95 10.99 0.51
C SER A 85 6.54 10.54 1.90
N VAL A 86 6.19 9.26 2.05
CA VAL A 86 5.97 8.62 3.35
C VAL A 86 6.70 7.28 3.35
N SER A 87 7.46 7.06 4.43
CA SER A 87 8.22 5.83 4.62
C SER A 87 7.63 5.01 5.76
N PHE A 88 7.03 3.90 5.40
CA PHE A 88 6.55 2.91 6.34
C PHE A 88 7.71 1.99 6.72
N ARG A 89 8.26 2.13 7.93
CA ARG A 89 9.47 1.37 8.33
C ARG A 89 9.18 0.13 9.16
N ASN A 90 8.01 0.08 9.80
CA ASN A 90 7.65 -0.92 10.81
C ASN A 90 6.28 -1.56 10.55
N MET A 91 5.87 -1.68 9.28
CA MET A 91 4.63 -2.40 8.95
C MET A 91 4.78 -3.88 9.32
N GLN A 92 3.68 -4.51 9.74
CA GLN A 92 3.69 -5.93 10.10
C GLN A 92 2.39 -6.60 9.67
N LEU A 93 2.48 -7.67 8.88
CA LEU A 93 1.31 -8.46 8.49
C LEU A 93 0.94 -9.39 9.66
N LYS A 94 -0.20 -9.12 10.29
CA LYS A 94 -0.69 -9.90 11.44
C LYS A 94 -1.51 -11.10 11.01
N LYS A 95 -2.46 -10.90 10.11
CA LYS A 95 -3.38 -11.93 9.62
C LYS A 95 -3.58 -11.76 8.12
N ILE A 96 -3.81 -12.87 7.44
CA ILE A 96 -4.18 -12.90 6.02
C ILE A 96 -5.25 -13.97 5.82
N LYS A 97 -6.33 -13.59 5.15
CA LYS A 97 -7.42 -14.45 4.71
C LYS A 97 -7.08 -14.97 3.33
N ARG A 98 -7.27 -16.27 3.16
CA ARG A 98 -7.01 -17.00 1.92
C ARG A 98 -8.32 -17.62 1.45
N ALA A 99 -8.44 -17.89 0.16
CA ALA A 99 -9.62 -18.58 -0.34
C ALA A 99 -9.63 -20.02 0.21
N GLU A 100 -10.83 -20.57 0.43
CA GLU A 100 -10.91 -22.01 0.72
C GLU A 100 -10.49 -22.79 -0.53
N LYS A 101 -9.48 -23.64 -0.35
CA LYS A 101 -8.89 -24.40 -1.45
C LYS A 101 -9.87 -25.42 -2.02
N LYS A 102 -9.86 -25.55 -3.35
CA LYS A 102 -10.40 -26.74 -4.02
C LYS A 102 -9.23 -27.50 -4.66
N GLY A 103 -8.96 -28.72 -4.21
CA GLY A 103 -8.01 -29.64 -4.87
C GLY A 103 -6.52 -29.48 -4.50
N THR A 104 -5.63 -29.55 -5.51
CA THR A 104 -4.17 -29.70 -5.39
C THR A 104 -3.37 -28.39 -5.33
N GLU A 105 -4.03 -27.23 -5.21
CA GLU A 105 -3.35 -25.93 -5.21
C GLU A 105 -2.47 -25.71 -3.98
N SER A 106 -1.25 -25.22 -4.19
CA SER A 106 -0.34 -24.93 -3.09
C SER A 106 -0.66 -23.55 -2.48
N VAL A 107 -0.42 -23.38 -1.16
CA VAL A 107 -0.64 -22.07 -0.50
C VAL A 107 0.27 -20.98 -1.09
N MET A 108 1.38 -21.42 -1.72
CA MET A 108 2.42 -20.55 -2.25
C MET A 108 2.04 -19.93 -3.61
N ASP A 109 0.99 -20.43 -4.27
CA ASP A 109 0.56 -19.94 -5.58
C ASP A 109 -0.35 -18.70 -5.48
N GLU A 110 -0.97 -18.48 -4.32
CA GLU A 110 -1.83 -17.30 -4.10
C GLU A 110 -1.00 -16.02 -4.00
N LYS A 111 -1.33 -15.05 -4.86
CA LYS A 111 -0.70 -13.73 -4.89
C LYS A 111 -1.56 -12.66 -4.23
N PHE A 112 -0.87 -11.73 -3.58
CA PHE A 112 -1.46 -10.58 -2.92
C PHE A 112 -0.69 -9.32 -3.31
N ALA A 113 -1.38 -8.17 -3.23
CA ALA A 113 -0.78 -6.87 -3.45
C ALA A 113 -1.00 -5.97 -2.24
N LEU A 114 -0.08 -5.04 -2.02
CA LEU A 114 -0.31 -3.93 -1.10
C LEU A 114 -0.92 -2.77 -1.88
N LEU A 115 -2.09 -2.31 -1.43
CA LEU A 115 -2.77 -1.16 -1.97
C LEU A 115 -2.47 0.06 -1.10
N PHE A 116 -1.83 1.07 -1.69
CA PHE A 116 -1.55 2.36 -1.06
C PHE A 116 -2.59 3.36 -1.53
N GLN A 117 -3.30 3.98 -0.59
CA GLN A 117 -4.37 4.93 -0.89
C GLN A 117 -4.15 6.22 -0.13
N SER A 118 -4.46 7.34 -0.78
CA SER A 118 -4.51 8.65 -0.16
C SER A 118 -5.66 9.44 -0.76
N SER A 119 -6.28 10.28 0.07
CA SER A 119 -7.29 11.24 -0.37
C SER A 119 -6.69 12.63 -0.26
N PHE A 120 -6.72 13.36 -1.36
CA PHE A 120 -6.33 14.77 -1.42
C PHE A 120 -7.62 15.57 -1.50
N ALA A 121 -7.84 16.47 -0.54
CA ALA A 121 -8.90 17.47 -0.61
C ALA A 121 -8.40 18.70 -1.37
#